data_AF-A0A964PTM3-F1
#
_entry.id   AF-A0A964PTM3-F1
#
_cell.length_a   1.000
_cell.length_b   1.000
_cell.length_c   1.000
_cell.angle_alpha   90.00
_cell.angle_beta   90.00
_cell.angle_gamma   90.00
#
_symmetry.space_group_name_H-M   'P 1'
#
loop_
_entity.id
_entity.type
_entity.pdbx_description
1 polymer ?
#
loop_
_entity_poly.entity_id
_entity_poly.type
_entity_poly.pdbx_seq_one_letter_code
_entity_poly.pdbx_strand_id
1 'polypeptide(L)'
;MKKTTMVCALALAAAVSFAGSVGAQQNPVARQQPQGLGVSPVFEGWYQNPDGTFTLSFGFQNRNTAQVLSIPVGPSNKVEPARSTRASRRTSSLAVATGCSP
;
A
#
# COMPACT_ATOMS: atom_id res chain seq x y z
N MET A 1 2.26 -4.68 -54.82
CA MET A 1 1.58 -5.80 -54.13
C MET A 1 2.48 -6.49 -53.11
N LYS A 2 3.64 -7.08 -53.49
CA LYS A 2 4.54 -7.80 -52.56
C LYS A 2 5.10 -6.95 -51.40
N LYS A 3 5.45 -5.69 -51.66
CA LYS A 3 5.98 -4.74 -50.65
C LYS A 3 4.92 -4.34 -49.60
N THR A 4 3.69 -4.13 -50.04
CA THR A 4 2.56 -3.76 -49.19
C THR A 4 2.18 -4.89 -48.23
N THR A 5 2.18 -6.14 -48.72
CA THR A 5 1.93 -7.33 -47.89
C THR A 5 3.01 -7.52 -46.82
N MET A 6 4.27 -7.23 -47.13
CA MET A 6 5.38 -7.34 -46.18
C MET A 6 5.32 -6.28 -45.08
N VAL A 7 4.90 -5.05 -45.40
CA VAL A 7 4.69 -3.98 -44.41
C VAL A 7 3.55 -4.32 -43.45
N CYS A 8 2.43 -4.84 -43.96
CA CYS A 8 1.33 -5.28 -43.10
C CYS A 8 1.74 -6.46 -42.20
N ALA A 9 2.51 -7.42 -42.71
CA ALA A 9 3.00 -8.55 -41.93
C ALA A 9 3.96 -8.10 -40.80
N LEU A 10 4.85 -7.13 -41.08
CA LEU A 10 5.75 -6.58 -40.07
C LEU A 10 4.99 -5.76 -39.02
N ALA A 11 4.01 -4.96 -39.44
CA ALA A 11 3.17 -4.17 -38.54
C ALA A 11 2.34 -5.08 -37.63
N LEU A 12 1.80 -6.19 -38.16
CA LEU A 12 1.05 -7.16 -37.38
C LEU A 12 1.95 -7.90 -36.38
N ALA A 13 3.15 -8.31 -36.79
CA ALA A 13 4.12 -8.95 -35.89
C ALA A 13 4.61 -8.01 -34.76
N ALA A 14 4.81 -6.73 -35.07
CA ALA A 14 5.16 -5.72 -34.07
C ALA A 14 4.01 -5.48 -33.06
N ALA A 15 2.76 -5.46 -33.53
CA ALA A 15 1.59 -5.32 -32.66
C ALA A 15 1.41 -6.50 -31.70
N VAL A 16 1.66 -7.74 -32.17
CA VAL A 16 1.59 -8.95 -31.33
C VAL A 16 2.70 -8.96 -30.26
N SER A 17 3.88 -8.42 -30.57
CA SER A 17 5.01 -8.35 -29.63
C SER A 17 4.77 -7.39 -28.47
N PHE A 18 3.93 -6.36 -28.64
CA PHE A 18 3.60 -5.39 -27.59
C PHE A 18 2.51 -5.90 -26.61
N ALA A 19 1.73 -6.91 -27.00
CA ALA A 19 0.65 -7.47 -26.20
C ALA A 19 1.12 -8.40 -25.06
N GLY A 20 2.40 -8.82 -25.04
CA GLY A 20 2.94 -9.79 -24.09
C GLY A 20 3.17 -9.28 -22.65
N SER A 21 3.03 -7.97 -22.38
CA SER A 21 3.42 -7.38 -21.09
C SER A 21 2.28 -7.12 -20.09
N VAL A 22 1.09 -7.70 -20.30
CA VAL A 22 -0.04 -7.56 -19.35
C VAL A 22 0.10 -8.41 -18.07
N GLY A 23 1.01 -9.37 -18.03
CA GLY A 23 1.25 -10.23 -16.86
C GLY A 23 2.08 -9.59 -15.73
N ALA A 24 2.64 -8.40 -15.94
CA ALA A 24 3.47 -7.71 -14.95
C ALA A 24 2.67 -6.78 -14.02
N GLN A 25 1.35 -6.69 -14.20
CA GLN A 25 0.47 -6.10 -13.18
C GLN A 25 0.36 -7.08 -12.03
N GLN A 26 1.35 -7.00 -11.13
CA GLN A 26 1.33 -7.63 -9.82
C GLN A 26 -0.06 -7.40 -9.22
N ASN A 27 -0.76 -8.50 -8.90
CA ASN A 27 -2.05 -8.45 -8.25
C ASN A 27 -1.95 -7.51 -7.02
N PRO A 28 -2.67 -6.37 -6.98
CA PRO A 28 -2.58 -5.43 -5.87
C PRO A 28 -3.21 -5.96 -4.59
N VAL A 29 -3.84 -7.14 -4.62
CA VAL A 29 -4.16 -7.91 -3.42
C VAL A 29 -2.82 -8.34 -2.81
N ALA A 30 -2.31 -7.46 -1.95
CA ALA A 30 -1.04 -7.46 -1.28
C ALA A 30 -0.50 -8.87 -1.01
N ARG A 31 0.79 -9.09 -1.34
CA ARG A 31 1.58 -10.28 -0.96
C ARG A 31 1.06 -10.87 0.36
N GLN A 32 0.23 -11.90 0.26
CA GLN A 32 -0.23 -12.65 1.42
C GLN A 32 0.84 -13.69 1.73
N GLN A 33 1.22 -13.80 2.99
CA GLN A 33 2.14 -14.82 3.46
C GLN A 33 1.53 -15.53 4.66
N PRO A 34 1.92 -16.78 4.96
CA PRO A 34 1.42 -17.46 6.14
C PRO A 34 1.66 -16.66 7.43
N GLN A 35 2.85 -16.08 7.57
CA GLN A 35 3.33 -15.38 8.77
C GLN A 35 4.39 -14.33 8.40
N GLY A 36 4.76 -13.47 9.36
CA GLY A 36 5.92 -12.57 9.26
C GLY A 36 5.65 -11.20 8.64
N LEU A 37 4.44 -10.93 8.16
CA LEU A 37 4.03 -9.60 7.72
C LEU A 37 3.51 -8.77 8.90
N GLY A 38 3.78 -7.47 8.86
CA GLY A 38 3.13 -6.51 9.76
C GLY A 38 1.68 -6.21 9.36
N VAL A 39 0.93 -5.65 10.32
CA VAL A 39 -0.39 -5.07 10.05
C VAL A 39 -0.26 -3.72 9.36
N SER A 40 -1.20 -3.39 8.48
CA SER A 40 -1.22 -2.09 7.79
C SER A 40 -2.45 -1.30 8.23
N PRO A 41 -2.31 -0.01 8.57
CA PRO A 41 -3.46 0.83 8.87
C PRO A 41 -4.28 1.05 7.58
N VAL A 42 -5.60 0.98 7.70
CA VAL A 42 -6.56 1.26 6.63
C VAL A 42 -7.36 2.49 7.06
N PHE A 43 -7.31 3.54 6.25
CA PHE A 43 -8.13 4.71 6.50
C PHE A 43 -9.57 4.41 6.09
N GLU A 44 -10.50 4.52 7.05
CA GLU A 44 -11.90 4.16 6.85
C GLU A 44 -12.81 5.38 6.71
N GLY A 45 -12.29 6.57 7.01
CA GLY A 45 -13.01 7.83 6.82
C GLY A 45 -12.81 8.80 7.96
N TRP A 46 -13.62 9.85 7.95
CA TRP A 46 -13.57 10.92 8.92
C TRP A 46 -14.97 11.41 9.26
N TYR A 47 -15.10 11.96 10.46
CA TYR A 47 -16.35 12.52 10.98
C TYR A 47 -16.08 13.93 11.48
N GLN A 48 -16.93 14.88 11.13
CA GLN A 48 -16.89 16.20 11.72
C GLN A 48 -17.59 16.16 13.08
N ASN A 49 -16.91 16.67 14.11
CA ASN A 49 -17.44 16.77 15.46
C ASN A 49 -18.22 18.10 15.62
N PRO A 50 -19.14 18.21 16.61
CA PRO A 50 -19.93 19.43 16.83
C PRO A 50 -19.09 20.68 17.14
N ASP A 51 -17.87 20.50 17.66
CA ASP A 51 -16.92 21.56 17.98
C ASP A 51 -16.10 22.03 16.75
N GLY A 52 -16.39 21.49 15.56
CA GLY A 52 -15.69 21.81 14.32
C GLY A 52 -14.39 21.04 14.10
N THR A 53 -13.99 20.16 15.03
CA THR A 53 -12.84 19.26 14.85
C THR A 53 -13.22 18.04 14.00
N PHE A 54 -12.22 17.22 13.64
CA PHE A 54 -12.43 15.99 12.88
C PHE A 54 -11.90 14.77 13.62
N THR A 55 -12.71 13.72 13.66
CA THR A 55 -12.30 12.38 14.09
C THR A 55 -11.90 11.57 12.87
N LEU A 56 -10.70 10.98 12.87
CA LEU A 56 -10.22 10.11 11.80
C LEU A 56 -10.32 8.64 12.24
N SER A 57 -10.93 7.79 11.40
CA SER A 57 -11.06 6.36 11.67
C SER A 57 -10.00 5.55 10.92
N PHE A 58 -9.34 4.65 11.66
CA PHE A 58 -8.37 3.70 11.10
C PHE A 58 -8.65 2.29 11.59
N GLY A 59 -8.81 1.36 10.65
CA GLY A 59 -8.75 -0.08 10.90
C GLY A 59 -7.32 -0.60 10.75
N PHE A 60 -7.08 -1.85 11.14
CA PHE A 60 -5.80 -2.54 10.91
C PHE A 60 -6.04 -3.83 10.13
N GLN A 61 -5.43 -3.94 8.94
CA GLN A 61 -5.50 -5.14 8.12
C GLN A 61 -4.32 -6.08 8.44
N ASN A 62 -4.64 -7.29 8.91
CA ASN A 62 -3.70 -8.40 8.93
C ASN A 62 -3.63 -9.05 7.54
N ARG A 63 -2.42 -9.21 7.00
CA ARG A 63 -2.17 -9.85 5.71
C ARG A 63 -1.53 -11.23 5.83
N ASN A 64 -1.33 -11.69 7.07
CA ASN A 64 -0.92 -13.05 7.34
C ASN A 64 -2.12 -14.00 7.21
N THR A 65 -1.95 -15.12 6.51
CA THR A 65 -3.06 -16.07 6.28
C THR A 65 -3.20 -17.13 7.37
N ALA A 66 -2.14 -17.37 8.16
CA ALA A 66 -2.14 -18.35 9.24
C ALA A 66 -1.87 -17.73 10.62
N GLN A 67 -1.09 -16.64 10.69
CA GLN A 67 -0.80 -15.95 11.94
C GLN A 67 -1.89 -14.96 12.33
N VAL A 68 -2.50 -15.18 13.51
CA VAL A 68 -3.36 -14.20 14.17
C VAL A 68 -2.48 -13.28 15.03
N LEU A 69 -2.64 -11.96 14.89
CA LEU A 69 -1.90 -10.96 15.66
C LEU A 69 -2.83 -10.33 16.70
N SER A 70 -2.45 -10.42 17.98
CA SER A 70 -3.09 -9.68 19.07
C SER A 70 -2.16 -8.55 19.49
N ILE A 71 -2.59 -7.31 19.29
CA ILE A 71 -1.81 -6.11 19.61
C ILE A 71 -2.56 -5.35 20.71
N PRO A 72 -2.05 -5.32 21.95
CA PRO A 72 -2.71 -4.61 23.03
C PRO A 72 -2.60 -3.10 22.83
N VAL A 73 -3.61 -2.37 23.31
CA VAL A 73 -3.53 -0.90 23.41
C VAL A 73 -2.45 -0.55 24.42
N GLY A 74 -1.47 0.25 23.99
CA GLY A 74 -0.37 0.69 24.84
C GLY A 74 -0.31 2.21 24.98
N PRO A 75 0.56 2.74 25.88
CA PRO A 75 0.77 4.18 26.05
C PRO A 75 1.20 4.92 24.77
N SER A 76 1.79 4.19 23.82
CA SER A 76 2.20 4.70 22.51
C SER A 76 1.06 4.74 21.48
N ASN A 77 -0.17 4.37 21.83
CA ASN A 77 -1.33 4.42 20.93
C ASN A 77 -1.92 5.84 20.84
N LYS A 78 -1.07 6.82 20.52
CA LYS A 78 -1.44 8.22 20.35
C LYS A 78 -0.65 8.83 19.20
N VAL A 79 -1.32 9.66 18.41
CA VAL A 79 -0.69 10.46 17.35
C VAL A 79 -0.80 11.92 17.78
N GLU A 80 0.35 12.55 17.96
CA GLU A 80 0.44 13.97 18.28
C GLU A 80 0.94 14.73 17.04
N PRO A 81 0.47 15.96 16.79
CA PRO A 81 1.02 16.80 15.74
C PRO A 81 2.53 16.90 15.92
N ALA A 82 3.29 16.65 14.84
CA ALA A 82 4.71 16.89 14.88
C ALA A 82 4.94 18.36 15.24
N ARG A 83 5.76 18.63 16.27
CA ARG A 83 6.19 19.99 16.59
C ARG A 83 6.77 20.59 15.31
N SER A 84 6.11 21.62 14.80
CA SER A 84 6.23 22.08 13.41
C SER A 84 7.69 22.21 12.98
N THR A 85 8.20 21.22 12.27
CA THR A 85 9.39 21.37 11.46
C THR A 85 8.93 21.07 10.04
N ARG A 86 8.82 22.15 9.28
CA ARG A 86 8.42 22.23 7.88
C ARG A 86 8.89 21.01 7.08
N ALA A 87 7.91 20.26 6.55
CA ALA A 87 8.09 19.21 5.56
C ALA A 87 9.15 18.14 5.89
N SER A 88 8.84 17.26 6.86
CA SER A 88 9.43 15.91 6.80
C SER A 88 8.84 15.18 5.60
N ARG A 89 9.47 15.34 4.42
CA ARG A 89 9.31 14.43 3.27
C ARG A 89 10.00 13.10 3.58
N ARG A 90 9.57 12.46 4.65
CA ARG A 90 9.69 11.02 4.81
C ARG A 90 8.27 10.58 5.03
N THR A 91 7.77 9.77 4.09
CA THR A 91 6.58 8.96 4.28
C THR A 91 6.55 8.53 5.74
N SER A 92 5.56 9.02 6.49
CA SER A 92 5.28 8.56 7.83
C SER A 92 4.83 7.11 7.73
N SER A 93 5.77 6.20 7.47
CA SER A 93 5.62 4.81 7.82
C SER A 93 5.44 4.84 9.32
N LEU A 94 4.23 4.53 9.77
CA LEU A 94 3.93 4.33 11.18
C LEU A 94 4.73 3.10 11.63
N ALA A 95 6.02 3.28 11.88
CA ALA A 95 6.88 2.29 12.45
C ALA A 95 6.44 2.14 13.91
N VAL A 96 5.67 1.09 14.19
CA VAL A 96 5.61 0.51 15.53
C VAL A 96 7.07 0.24 15.90
N ALA A 97 7.60 1.05 16.82
CA ALA A 97 8.95 0.89 17.32
C ALA A 97 9.03 -0.48 18.02
N THR A 98 9.62 -1.45 17.35
CA THR A 98 10.19 -2.61 18.02
C THR A 98 11.32 -2.07 18.89
N GLY A 99 11.06 -1.98 20.19
CA GLY A 99 12.06 -1.62 21.18
C GLY A 99 13.16 -2.68 21.20
N CYS A 100 14.25 -2.40 20.50
CA CYS A 100 15.54 -2.99 20.82
C CYS A 100 16.18 -2.09 21.88
N SER A 101 16.28 -2.59 23.11
CA SER A 101 17.20 -2.06 24.13
C SER A 101 18.48 -2.91 24.11
N PRO A 102 19.63 -2.36 24.55
CA PRO A 102 20.98 -2.85 24.25
C PRO A 102 21.25 -4.28 24.74
#